data_AF-W7LL18-F1
#
_entry.id   AF-W7LL18-F1
#
_cell.length_a   1.000
_cell.length_b   1.000
_cell.length_c   1.000
_cell.angle_alpha   90.00
_cell.angle_beta   90.00
_cell.angle_gamma   90.00
#
_symmetry.space_group_name_H-M   'P 1'
#
loop_
_entity.id
_entity.type
_entity.pdbx_description
1 polymer ?
#
loop_
_entity_poly.entity_id
_entity_poly.type
_entity_poly.pdbx_seq_one_letter_code
_entity_poly.pdbx_strand_id
1 'polypeptide(L)'
;MDEGRCFHWWSFCCLCLFDFCDGDRVIRSGHPSEAGSGVPATVEFDYETLIFNPESPQYISPRQWERTSTFVLVAHLDCMRRFPPFDKNIVLNLLHYDFRPSDSRKRERMLVLRQCCLDISGEHADTTLGALQEKARIGVRDLILAPNLVNILSSKKATYLHFVVDPTKPIWGISTTFENARYLQGLSNNVARDAFLVVSEPQQLSDGLYFASDHLGVRAISFGETDVSKSSSYEQPGIWWTFQNTNKSERYFLKWYGDGFKMRDLHVVKSEEDALPPLARWSLLPPNPEAVWYLHLDDRAGGRHYLKVLECESPEITGYSACLLDEDLLYLHSHREGEDFSFYSEGRGDRLHAVWLYFPVEKNERIVEVWRLRRRPAFWRDILLVRYNGRTDDNT
;
A
#
# COMPACT_ATOMS: atom_id res chain seq x y z
N MET A 1 -13.54 15.22 21.11
CA MET A 1 -13.40 14.82 19.69
C MET A 1 -13.15 13.34 19.67
N ASP A 2 -14.09 12.58 19.09
CA ASP A 2 -14.01 11.16 18.68
C ASP A 2 -13.28 10.17 19.57
N GLU A 3 -13.52 10.38 20.85
CA GLU A 3 -13.29 9.49 21.96
C GLU A 3 -14.30 8.31 21.86
N GLY A 4 -13.82 7.08 21.68
CA GLY A 4 -14.67 5.87 21.75
C GLY A 4 -15.36 5.36 20.48
N ARG A 5 -14.99 5.78 19.26
CA ARG A 5 -15.65 5.29 18.02
C ARG A 5 -15.16 3.89 17.59
N CYS A 6 -16.09 3.00 17.26
CA CYS A 6 -15.83 1.64 16.78
C CYS A 6 -15.50 1.55 15.27
N PHE A 7 -15.17 2.66 14.61
CA PHE A 7 -14.96 2.72 13.16
C PHE A 7 -13.86 3.72 12.80
N HIS A 8 -13.21 3.50 11.66
CA HIS A 8 -12.15 4.35 11.15
C HIS A 8 -12.62 5.14 9.93
N TRP A 9 -11.90 6.20 9.58
CA TRP A 9 -12.13 6.94 8.34
C TRP A 9 -10.82 7.39 7.73
N TRP A 10 -10.78 7.52 6.41
CA TRP A 10 -9.54 7.88 5.71
C TRP A 10 -9.00 9.24 6.18
N SER A 11 -7.69 9.34 6.40
CA SER A 11 -6.99 10.60 6.69
C SER A 11 -6.79 11.50 5.46
N PHE A 12 -7.47 11.17 4.37
CA PHE A 12 -7.45 11.88 3.11
C PHE A 12 -8.85 11.93 2.50
N CYS A 13 -9.07 12.92 1.64
CA CYS A 13 -10.33 13.09 0.93
C CYS A 13 -10.50 12.03 -0.15
N CYS A 14 -11.59 11.25 -0.10
CA CYS A 14 -11.86 10.20 -1.09
C CYS A 14 -12.13 10.71 -2.51
N LEU A 15 -12.29 12.02 -2.69
CA LEU A 15 -12.64 12.64 -3.98
C LEU A 15 -11.47 13.37 -4.65
N CYS A 16 -10.48 13.85 -3.90
CA CYS A 16 -9.29 14.49 -4.46
C CYS A 16 -7.98 13.79 -4.04
N LEU A 17 -8.04 12.83 -3.11
CA LEU A 17 -6.92 12.05 -2.60
C LEU A 17 -5.81 12.90 -1.94
N PHE A 18 -6.16 14.10 -1.46
CA PHE A 18 -5.28 14.91 -0.61
C PHE A 18 -5.51 14.55 0.85
N ASP A 19 -4.42 14.46 1.60
CA ASP A 19 -4.46 14.36 3.07
C ASP A 19 -5.21 15.56 3.65
N PHE A 20 -5.94 15.34 4.74
CA PHE A 20 -6.59 16.42 5.47
C PHE A 20 -5.58 17.23 6.28
N CYS A 21 -5.84 18.53 6.41
CA CYS A 21 -5.11 19.44 7.30
C CYS A 21 -6.00 19.87 8.46
N ASP A 22 -5.38 20.23 9.59
CA ASP A 22 -6.12 20.76 10.74
C ASP A 22 -6.93 22.00 10.35
N GLY A 23 -8.22 22.01 10.72
CA GLY A 23 -9.17 23.05 10.34
C GLY A 23 -9.87 22.82 8.98
N ASP A 24 -9.53 21.76 8.24
CA ASP A 24 -10.27 21.41 7.02
C ASP A 24 -11.72 21.06 7.35
N ARG A 25 -12.66 21.70 6.65
CA ARG A 25 -14.07 21.30 6.72
C ARG A 25 -14.30 20.01 5.96
N VAL A 26 -14.69 18.96 6.67
CA VAL A 26 -14.87 17.62 6.13
C VAL A 26 -16.28 17.10 6.40
N ILE A 27 -16.68 16.12 5.59
CA ILE A 27 -17.99 15.48 5.67
C ILE A 27 -17.83 13.96 5.49
N ARG A 28 -18.59 13.21 6.28
CA ARG A 28 -18.67 11.76 6.19
C ARG A 28 -20.10 11.27 6.30
N SER A 29 -20.30 9.98 6.03
CA SER A 29 -21.59 9.32 6.33
C SER A 29 -21.71 9.02 7.82
N GLY A 30 -22.92 9.04 8.35
CA GLY A 30 -23.21 8.47 9.68
C GLY A 30 -22.87 6.97 9.70
N HIS A 31 -22.26 6.49 10.77
CA HIS A 31 -21.92 5.07 10.92
C HIS A 31 -23.01 4.32 11.70
N PRO A 32 -23.33 3.05 11.39
CA PRO A 32 -24.38 2.30 12.10
C PRO A 32 -24.19 2.20 13.62
N SER A 33 -22.94 2.20 14.10
CA SER A 33 -22.64 2.24 15.54
C SER A 33 -23.07 3.54 16.22
N GLU A 34 -23.40 4.58 15.45
CA GLU A 34 -23.86 5.89 15.89
C GLU A 34 -25.38 6.05 15.71
N ALA A 35 -26.08 5.05 15.14
CA ALA A 35 -27.50 5.16 14.79
C ALA A 35 -28.42 5.29 16.04
N GLY A 36 -27.94 4.93 17.22
CA GLY A 36 -28.67 5.06 18.50
C GLY A 36 -28.65 6.47 19.11
N SER A 37 -27.80 7.38 18.63
CA SER A 37 -27.58 8.71 19.24
C SER A 37 -28.21 9.88 18.45
N GLY A 38 -29.12 9.61 17.51
CA GLY A 38 -29.77 10.66 16.71
C GLY A 38 -28.83 11.31 15.69
N VAL A 39 -27.74 10.63 15.31
CA VAL A 39 -26.73 11.17 14.40
C VAL A 39 -27.31 11.32 12.98
N PRO A 40 -27.14 12.49 12.34
CA PRO A 40 -27.62 12.73 10.98
C PRO A 40 -26.99 11.77 9.97
N ALA A 41 -27.67 11.54 8.84
CA ALA A 41 -27.20 10.67 7.76
C ALA A 41 -25.81 11.07 7.22
N THR A 42 -25.45 12.34 7.37
CA THR A 42 -24.12 12.89 7.12
C THR A 42 -23.66 13.72 8.31
N VAL A 43 -22.38 13.64 8.63
CA VAL A 43 -21.75 14.40 9.71
C VAL A 43 -20.70 15.31 9.11
N GLU A 44 -20.85 16.62 9.32
CA GLU A 44 -19.86 17.65 9.00
C GLU A 44 -19.07 18.01 10.27
N PHE A 45 -17.77 18.20 10.13
CA PHE A 45 -16.89 18.58 11.23
C PHE A 45 -15.63 19.26 10.70
N ASP A 46 -14.93 19.97 11.59
CA ASP A 46 -13.59 20.47 11.32
C ASP A 46 -12.60 19.35 11.63
N TYR A 47 -11.74 19.01 10.67
CA TYR A 47 -10.75 17.98 10.84
C TYR A 47 -9.67 18.45 11.82
N GLU A 48 -9.33 17.59 12.76
CA GLU A 48 -8.16 17.75 13.61
C GLU A 48 -7.38 16.44 13.61
N THR A 49 -6.07 16.55 13.43
CA THR A 49 -5.14 15.44 13.49
C THR A 49 -5.21 14.83 14.87
N LEU A 50 -5.50 13.52 14.93
CA LEU A 50 -5.64 12.83 16.21
C LEU A 50 -4.31 12.83 16.97
N ILE A 51 -4.35 13.29 18.22
CA ILE A 51 -3.20 13.30 19.12
C ILE A 51 -3.28 12.11 20.10
N PHE A 52 -2.20 11.30 20.20
CA PHE A 52 -2.05 10.24 21.19
C PHE A 52 -2.09 10.87 22.58
N ASN A 53 -3.15 10.55 23.32
CA ASN A 53 -3.24 10.87 24.73
C ASN A 53 -3.43 9.56 25.50
N PRO A 54 -2.33 8.92 25.96
CA PRO A 54 -2.41 7.65 26.69
C PRO A 54 -3.14 7.79 28.03
N GLU A 55 -3.26 9.02 28.55
CA GLU A 55 -3.96 9.32 29.79
C GLU A 55 -5.48 9.47 29.58
N SER A 56 -5.94 9.57 28.33
CA SER A 56 -7.37 9.63 28.04
C SER A 56 -8.00 8.23 28.10
N PRO A 57 -8.94 7.97 29.03
CA PRO A 57 -9.60 6.66 29.14
C PRO A 57 -10.51 6.32 27.97
N GLN A 58 -10.77 7.28 27.07
CA GLN A 58 -11.57 7.09 25.86
C GLN A 58 -10.72 6.97 24.60
N TYR A 59 -9.39 7.00 24.73
CA TYR A 59 -8.45 6.73 23.64
C TYR A 59 -8.50 5.26 23.24
N ILE A 60 -8.67 5.02 21.94
CA ILE A 60 -8.55 3.70 21.34
C ILE A 60 -7.18 3.67 20.64
N SER A 61 -6.36 2.66 20.90
CA SER A 61 -5.04 2.57 20.25
C SER A 61 -5.14 2.17 18.78
N PRO A 62 -4.20 2.58 17.90
CA PRO A 62 -4.03 2.06 16.54
C PRO A 62 -4.11 0.54 16.42
N ARG A 63 -3.59 -0.21 17.41
CA ARG A 63 -3.75 -1.67 17.48
C ARG A 63 -5.20 -2.13 17.62
N GLN A 64 -6.01 -1.37 18.36
CA GLN A 64 -7.44 -1.60 18.45
C GLN A 64 -8.18 -1.03 17.22
N TRP A 65 -7.63 0.00 16.55
CA TRP A 65 -8.16 0.55 15.29
C TRP A 65 -8.04 -0.42 14.11
N GLU A 66 -6.91 -1.09 13.92
CA GLU A 66 -6.71 -2.06 12.82
C GLU A 66 -7.64 -3.28 12.93
N ARG A 67 -8.19 -3.53 14.13
CA ARG A 67 -9.19 -4.60 14.36
C ARG A 67 -10.61 -4.17 13.98
N THR A 68 -10.86 -2.89 13.74
CA THR A 68 -12.17 -2.42 13.28
C THR A 68 -12.23 -2.57 11.76
N SER A 69 -13.13 -3.41 11.27
CA SER A 69 -13.24 -3.76 9.84
C SER A 69 -14.01 -2.72 9.01
N THR A 70 -14.53 -1.66 9.64
CA THR A 70 -15.39 -0.68 8.97
C THR A 70 -14.68 0.65 8.75
N PHE A 71 -14.36 0.93 7.49
CA PHE A 71 -13.84 2.21 7.02
C PHE A 71 -14.99 3.09 6.51
N VAL A 72 -15.01 4.34 6.95
CA VAL A 72 -15.94 5.36 6.50
C VAL A 72 -15.22 6.30 5.55
N LEU A 73 -15.83 6.54 4.38
CA LEU A 73 -15.32 7.54 3.44
C LEU A 73 -15.54 8.95 4.00
N VAL A 74 -14.49 9.77 3.90
CA VAL A 74 -14.52 11.19 4.21
C VAL A 74 -14.09 11.96 2.99
N ALA A 75 -14.66 13.14 2.81
CA ALA A 75 -14.23 14.09 1.80
C ALA A 75 -14.24 15.50 2.36
N HIS A 76 -13.45 16.39 1.75
CA HIS A 76 -13.61 17.83 1.96
C HIS A 76 -15.04 18.22 1.60
N LEU A 77 -15.63 19.10 2.39
CA LEU A 77 -17.00 19.57 2.19
C LEU A 77 -17.20 20.21 0.82
N ASP A 78 -16.23 21.00 0.37
CA ASP A 78 -16.22 21.60 -0.97
C ASP A 78 -16.12 20.54 -2.08
N CYS A 79 -15.29 19.51 -1.88
CA CYS A 79 -15.20 18.40 -2.83
C CYS A 79 -16.55 17.68 -2.97
N MET A 80 -17.23 17.34 -1.87
CA MET A 80 -18.53 16.68 -1.92
C MET A 80 -19.61 17.54 -2.59
N ARG A 81 -19.60 18.86 -2.39
CA ARG A 81 -20.58 19.76 -3.00
C ARG A 81 -20.41 19.90 -4.52
N ARG A 82 -19.17 19.78 -5.01
CA ARG A 82 -18.83 19.90 -6.44
C ARG A 82 -18.88 18.57 -7.19
N PHE A 83 -18.82 17.45 -6.47
CA PHE A 83 -18.81 16.12 -7.09
C PHE A 83 -20.23 15.66 -7.44
N PRO A 84 -20.46 15.07 -8.62
CA PRO A 84 -21.75 14.48 -8.95
C PRO A 84 -22.11 13.33 -8.00
N PRO A 85 -23.39 12.97 -7.81
CA PRO A 85 -23.75 11.81 -7.02
C PRO A 85 -23.01 10.54 -7.47
N PHE A 86 -22.51 9.77 -6.50
CA PHE A 86 -21.74 8.55 -6.75
C PHE A 86 -22.12 7.46 -5.74
N ASP A 87 -21.89 6.20 -6.11
CA ASP A 87 -22.01 5.09 -5.18
C ASP A 87 -20.70 4.97 -4.37
N LYS A 88 -20.84 5.09 -3.05
CA LYS A 88 -19.72 5.05 -2.10
C LYS A 88 -18.95 3.74 -2.15
N ASN A 89 -19.61 2.61 -2.44
CA ASN A 89 -18.95 1.32 -2.54
C ASN A 89 -18.00 1.26 -3.74
N ILE A 90 -18.35 1.93 -4.83
CA ILE A 90 -17.48 2.04 -6.02
C ILE A 90 -16.20 2.78 -5.65
N VAL A 91 -16.34 3.96 -5.01
CA VAL A 91 -15.20 4.78 -4.61
C VAL A 91 -14.31 4.05 -3.61
N LEU A 92 -14.94 3.39 -2.64
CA LEU A 92 -14.23 2.58 -1.66
C LEU A 92 -13.38 1.52 -2.37
N ASN A 93 -13.94 0.76 -3.31
CA ASN A 93 -13.21 -0.32 -3.99
C ASN A 93 -12.12 0.19 -4.94
N LEU A 94 -12.41 1.23 -5.73
CA LEU A 94 -11.46 1.78 -6.72
C LEU A 94 -10.24 2.44 -6.08
N LEU A 95 -10.46 3.15 -4.98
CA LEU A 95 -9.45 4.01 -4.35
C LEU A 95 -8.98 3.46 -3.01
N HIS A 96 -9.38 2.25 -2.64
CA HIS A 96 -8.84 1.57 -1.47
C HIS A 96 -7.32 1.49 -1.59
N TYR A 97 -6.61 1.91 -0.56
CA TYR A 97 -5.17 1.75 -0.48
C TYR A 97 -4.83 0.40 0.14
N ASP A 98 -4.07 -0.43 -0.58
CA ASP A 98 -3.55 -1.71 -0.07
C ASP A 98 -2.57 -1.51 1.09
N PHE A 99 -1.88 -0.38 1.06
CA PHE A 99 -0.97 0.14 2.08
C PHE A 99 -0.82 1.65 1.82
N ARG A 100 -0.28 2.40 2.78
CA ARG A 100 -0.16 3.85 2.60
C ARG A 100 0.88 4.22 1.53
N PRO A 101 0.59 5.18 0.61
CA PRO A 101 1.62 5.69 -0.29
C PRO A 101 2.75 6.36 0.49
N SER A 102 3.99 6.12 0.07
CA SER A 102 5.15 6.82 0.61
C SER A 102 5.13 8.31 0.25
N ASP A 103 5.86 9.13 0.99
CA ASP A 103 5.95 10.56 0.70
C ASP A 103 6.58 10.83 -0.67
N SER A 104 7.51 9.98 -1.11
CA SER A 104 8.03 10.04 -2.47
C SER A 104 6.94 9.88 -3.52
N ARG A 105 6.00 8.94 -3.31
CA ARG A 105 4.85 8.74 -4.22
C ARG A 105 3.86 9.90 -4.17
N LYS A 106 3.64 10.47 -2.98
CA LYS A 106 2.83 11.69 -2.85
C LYS A 106 3.47 12.87 -3.60
N ARG A 107 4.80 13.05 -3.49
CA ARG A 107 5.54 14.09 -4.22
C ARG A 107 5.47 13.89 -5.73
N GLU A 108 5.68 12.67 -6.21
CA GLU A 108 5.55 12.32 -7.64
C GLU A 108 4.15 12.67 -8.17
N ARG A 109 3.11 12.26 -7.45
CA ARG A 109 1.72 12.63 -7.78
C ARG A 109 1.53 14.14 -7.85
N MET A 110 2.10 14.90 -6.92
CA MET A 110 2.02 16.36 -6.94
C MET A 110 2.68 16.97 -8.18
N LEU A 111 3.80 16.42 -8.63
CA LEU A 111 4.45 16.85 -9.88
C LEU A 111 3.58 16.54 -11.10
N VAL A 112 2.96 15.36 -11.14
CA VAL A 112 2.01 14.97 -12.20
C VAL A 112 0.83 15.95 -12.26
N LEU A 113 0.19 16.22 -11.13
CA LEU A 113 -0.95 17.15 -11.08
C LEU A 113 -0.55 18.56 -11.50
N ARG A 114 0.63 19.03 -11.07
CA ARG A 114 1.16 20.34 -11.51
C ARG A 114 1.37 20.40 -13.01
N GLN A 115 1.99 19.38 -13.59
CA GLN A 115 2.19 19.32 -15.04
C GLN A 115 0.85 19.37 -15.78
N CYS A 116 -0.12 18.56 -15.34
CA CYS A 116 -1.44 18.56 -15.95
C CYS A 116 -2.22 19.88 -15.79
N CYS A 117 -1.91 20.68 -14.77
CA CYS A 117 -2.43 22.04 -14.66
C CYS A 117 -1.76 22.97 -15.67
N LEU A 118 -0.43 22.94 -15.77
CA LEU A 118 0.36 23.76 -16.70
C LEU A 118 -0.02 23.51 -18.17
N ASP A 119 -0.24 22.25 -18.55
CA ASP A 119 -0.67 21.89 -19.91
C ASP A 119 -2.02 22.53 -20.30
N ILE A 120 -2.84 22.91 -19.31
CA ILE A 120 -4.16 23.53 -19.52
C ILE A 120 -4.09 25.06 -19.39
N SER A 121 -3.28 25.59 -18.46
CA SER A 121 -3.26 27.03 -18.11
C SER A 121 -2.08 27.82 -18.69
N GLY A 122 -1.10 27.17 -19.33
CA GLY A 122 0.14 27.79 -19.82
C GLY A 122 1.22 27.95 -18.73
N GLU A 123 2.48 28.17 -19.16
CA GLU A 123 3.71 28.12 -18.33
C GLU A 123 3.80 29.15 -17.18
N HIS A 124 2.85 30.08 -17.02
CA HIS A 124 2.96 31.21 -16.08
C HIS A 124 1.85 31.28 -15.02
N ALA A 125 1.02 30.24 -14.89
CA ALA A 125 0.02 30.19 -13.84
C ALA A 125 0.63 29.64 -12.54
N ASP A 126 0.52 30.40 -11.43
CA ASP A 126 0.87 29.91 -10.11
C ASP A 126 -0.13 28.82 -9.69
N THR A 127 0.34 27.57 -9.57
CA THR A 127 -0.54 26.42 -9.37
C THR A 127 -0.98 26.32 -7.91
N THR A 128 -2.11 26.96 -7.61
CA THR A 128 -2.73 26.92 -6.27
C THR A 128 -3.12 25.49 -5.84
N LEU A 129 -3.16 25.23 -4.52
CA LEU A 129 -3.62 23.95 -3.97
C LEU A 129 -5.03 23.60 -4.45
N GLY A 130 -5.93 24.59 -4.56
CA GLY A 130 -7.28 24.39 -5.07
C GLY A 130 -7.31 23.91 -6.52
N ALA A 131 -6.41 24.41 -7.38
CA ALA A 131 -6.29 23.94 -8.77
C ALA A 131 -5.83 22.48 -8.85
N LEU A 132 -4.88 22.09 -7.99
CA LEU A 132 -4.42 20.70 -7.90
C LEU A 132 -5.52 19.75 -7.42
N GLN A 133 -6.27 20.15 -6.38
CA GLN A 133 -7.41 19.39 -5.87
C GLN A 133 -8.52 19.27 -6.92
N GLU A 134 -8.78 20.31 -7.72
CA GLU A 134 -9.73 20.26 -8.83
C GLU A 134 -9.28 19.25 -9.89
N LYS A 135 -8.00 19.30 -10.30
CA LYS A 135 -7.45 18.36 -11.29
C LYS A 135 -7.53 16.91 -10.82
N ALA A 136 -7.19 16.66 -9.56
CA ALA A 136 -7.32 15.34 -8.95
C ALA A 136 -8.78 14.86 -8.94
N ARG A 137 -9.71 15.75 -8.60
CA ARG A 137 -11.15 15.44 -8.57
C ARG A 137 -11.68 15.06 -9.94
N ILE A 138 -11.24 15.76 -10.99
CA ILE A 138 -11.56 15.39 -12.38
C ILE A 138 -11.06 13.97 -12.67
N GLY A 139 -9.81 13.64 -12.30
CA GLY A 139 -9.27 12.29 -12.49
C GLY A 139 -10.07 11.21 -11.77
N VAL A 140 -10.46 11.44 -10.51
CA VAL A 140 -11.32 10.51 -9.74
C VAL A 140 -12.71 10.38 -10.36
N ARG A 141 -13.29 11.49 -10.83
CA ARG A 141 -14.60 11.48 -11.52
C ARG A 141 -14.54 10.65 -12.80
N ASP A 142 -13.55 10.89 -13.64
CA ASP A 142 -13.40 10.19 -14.92
C ASP A 142 -13.16 8.69 -14.69
N LEU A 143 -12.47 8.33 -13.61
CA LEU A 143 -12.30 6.95 -13.15
C LEU A 143 -13.64 6.29 -12.76
N ILE A 144 -14.47 6.96 -11.95
CA ILE A 144 -15.78 6.43 -11.52
C ILE A 144 -16.75 6.29 -12.68
N LEU A 145 -16.70 7.23 -13.64
CA LEU A 145 -17.57 7.25 -14.81
C LEU A 145 -17.06 6.37 -15.96
N ALA A 146 -15.96 5.63 -15.78
CA ALA A 146 -15.38 4.78 -16.80
C ALA A 146 -16.42 3.74 -17.29
N PRO A 147 -16.67 3.61 -18.61
CA PRO A 147 -17.76 2.78 -19.16
C PRO A 147 -17.73 1.31 -18.74
N ASN A 148 -16.52 0.74 -18.59
CA ASN A 148 -16.33 -0.65 -18.19
C ASN A 148 -16.82 -0.91 -16.76
N LEU A 149 -16.69 0.09 -15.88
CA LEU A 149 -17.06 0.01 -14.48
C LEU A 149 -18.59 0.01 -14.31
N VAL A 150 -19.29 0.89 -15.05
CA VAL A 150 -20.75 1.05 -15.00
C VAL A 150 -21.47 -0.26 -15.37
N ASN A 151 -21.00 -0.96 -16.41
CA ASN A 151 -21.58 -2.24 -16.83
C ASN A 151 -21.38 -3.35 -15.80
N ILE A 152 -20.20 -3.40 -15.18
CA ILE A 152 -19.82 -4.41 -14.17
C ILE A 152 -20.65 -4.22 -12.89
N LEU A 153 -20.79 -2.98 -12.42
CA LEU A 153 -21.48 -2.65 -11.18
C LEU A 153 -23.01 -2.82 -11.25
N SER A 154 -23.56 -2.82 -12.47
CA SER A 154 -24.99 -3.11 -12.69
C SER A 154 -25.38 -4.53 -12.26
N SER A 155 -24.40 -5.44 -12.16
CA SER A 155 -24.61 -6.84 -11.77
C SER A 155 -24.61 -7.11 -10.25
N LYS A 156 -24.35 -6.07 -9.42
CA LYS A 156 -24.50 -6.01 -7.95
C LYS A 156 -24.40 -7.34 -7.18
N LYS A 157 -23.25 -8.03 -7.15
CA LYS A 157 -23.00 -9.07 -6.12
C LYS A 157 -21.57 -9.24 -5.60
N ALA A 158 -20.53 -8.69 -6.21
CA ALA A 158 -19.16 -8.93 -5.76
C ALA A 158 -18.36 -7.63 -5.60
N THR A 159 -17.66 -7.50 -4.48
CA THR A 159 -16.73 -6.41 -4.15
C THR A 159 -15.49 -6.43 -5.05
N TYR A 160 -15.16 -7.62 -5.59
CA TYR A 160 -14.08 -7.86 -6.53
C TYR A 160 -14.55 -8.78 -7.64
N LEU A 161 -14.09 -8.51 -8.86
CA LEU A 161 -14.27 -9.44 -9.97
C LEU A 161 -13.09 -10.41 -10.03
N HIS A 162 -13.37 -11.70 -10.15
CA HIS A 162 -12.37 -12.73 -10.35
C HIS A 162 -12.34 -13.17 -11.80
N PHE A 163 -11.14 -13.39 -12.31
CA PHE A 163 -10.90 -13.88 -13.66
C PHE A 163 -9.81 -14.94 -13.63
N VAL A 164 -9.92 -15.89 -14.55
CA VAL A 164 -8.99 -17.00 -14.66
C VAL A 164 -8.40 -17.02 -16.06
N VAL A 165 -7.09 -17.25 -16.13
CA VAL A 165 -6.32 -17.38 -17.36
C VAL A 165 -5.60 -18.72 -17.34
N ASP A 166 -5.71 -19.46 -18.43
CA ASP A 166 -4.99 -20.70 -18.63
C ASP A 166 -3.58 -20.38 -19.18
N PRO A 167 -2.52 -20.62 -18.41
CA PRO A 167 -1.17 -20.29 -18.80
C PRO A 167 -0.66 -21.16 -19.95
N THR A 168 -1.35 -22.24 -20.34
CA THR A 168 -1.00 -23.08 -21.51
C THR A 168 -1.30 -22.42 -22.86
N LYS A 169 -2.03 -21.29 -22.84
CA LYS A 169 -2.38 -20.50 -24.02
C LYS A 169 -1.67 -19.14 -23.96
N PRO A 170 -1.47 -18.46 -25.10
CA PRO A 170 -0.94 -17.10 -25.10
C PRO A 170 -1.72 -16.21 -24.14
N ILE A 171 -0.99 -15.37 -23.41
CA ILE A 171 -1.56 -14.47 -22.40
C ILE A 171 -1.45 -13.05 -22.92
N TRP A 172 -2.58 -12.37 -22.99
CA TRP A 172 -2.72 -10.99 -23.41
C TRP A 172 -3.07 -10.13 -22.20
N GLY A 173 -2.43 -8.97 -22.10
CA GLY A 173 -2.64 -8.00 -21.06
C GLY A 173 -3.32 -6.75 -21.61
N ILE A 174 -4.09 -6.10 -20.76
CA ILE A 174 -4.66 -4.78 -21.04
C ILE A 174 -4.15 -3.85 -19.95
N SER A 175 -3.73 -2.65 -20.32
CA SER A 175 -3.28 -1.62 -19.37
C SER A 175 -4.23 -0.44 -19.35
N THR A 176 -4.33 0.20 -18.20
CA THR A 176 -5.02 1.47 -18.01
C THR A 176 -4.07 2.48 -17.36
N THR A 177 -4.44 3.75 -17.36
CA THR A 177 -3.67 4.81 -16.71
C THR A 177 -4.54 5.59 -15.74
N PHE A 178 -3.97 5.96 -14.61
CA PHE A 178 -4.59 6.86 -13.63
C PHE A 178 -3.50 7.73 -13.03
N GLU A 179 -3.67 9.05 -13.07
CA GLU A 179 -2.66 10.03 -12.61
C GLU A 179 -1.25 9.74 -13.19
N ASN A 180 -1.16 9.50 -14.50
CA ASN A 180 0.05 9.13 -15.25
C ASN A 180 0.76 7.83 -14.80
N ALA A 181 0.19 7.11 -13.83
CA ALA A 181 0.62 5.77 -13.47
C ALA A 181 -0.06 4.71 -14.35
N ARG A 182 0.73 3.84 -14.99
CA ARG A 182 0.22 2.69 -15.75
C ARG A 182 -0.07 1.51 -14.82
N TYR A 183 -1.29 0.99 -14.88
CA TYR A 183 -1.74 -0.20 -14.17
C TYR A 183 -2.12 -1.30 -15.15
N LEU A 184 -2.03 -2.55 -14.71
CA LEU A 184 -2.65 -3.67 -15.43
C LEU A 184 -4.14 -3.66 -15.15
N GLN A 185 -4.93 -3.61 -16.21
CA GLN A 185 -6.38 -3.72 -16.13
C GLN A 185 -6.81 -5.18 -15.96
N GLY A 186 -6.16 -6.09 -16.66
CA GLY A 186 -6.46 -7.51 -16.60
C GLY A 186 -5.64 -8.35 -17.56
N LEU A 187 -5.80 -9.67 -17.42
CA LEU A 187 -5.20 -10.70 -18.27
C LEU A 187 -6.28 -11.54 -18.92
N SER A 188 -6.05 -11.97 -20.15
CA SER A 188 -6.95 -12.85 -20.92
C SER A 188 -6.18 -13.77 -21.86
N ASN A 189 -6.75 -14.95 -22.14
CA ASN A 189 -6.28 -15.78 -23.25
C ASN A 189 -6.81 -15.32 -24.61
N ASN A 190 -7.77 -14.39 -24.64
CA ASN A 190 -8.34 -13.85 -25.87
C ASN A 190 -7.72 -12.49 -26.19
N VAL A 191 -7.48 -12.25 -27.48
CA VAL A 191 -6.98 -10.94 -27.95
C VAL A 191 -8.11 -9.92 -27.88
N ALA A 192 -7.98 -8.94 -26.99
CA ALA A 192 -8.86 -7.78 -26.95
C ALA A 192 -8.29 -6.63 -27.81
N ARG A 193 -9.13 -5.63 -28.09
CA ARG A 193 -8.67 -4.38 -28.68
C ARG A 193 -7.68 -3.71 -27.71
N ASP A 194 -6.56 -3.21 -28.22
CA ASP A 194 -5.48 -2.58 -27.45
C ASP A 194 -4.76 -3.51 -26.45
N ALA A 195 -4.94 -4.82 -26.57
CA ALA A 195 -4.21 -5.78 -25.77
C ALA A 195 -2.74 -5.88 -26.23
N PHE A 196 -1.83 -5.96 -25.28
CA PHE A 196 -0.42 -6.26 -25.53
C PHE A 196 -0.10 -7.70 -25.15
N LEU A 197 0.81 -8.31 -25.88
CA LEU A 197 1.23 -9.68 -25.61
C LEU A 197 2.08 -9.71 -24.34
N VAL A 198 1.65 -10.49 -23.36
CA VAL A 198 2.38 -10.71 -22.09
C VAL A 198 3.23 -11.96 -22.20
N VAL A 199 2.62 -13.05 -22.72
CA VAL A 199 3.30 -14.33 -22.93
C VAL A 199 2.93 -14.85 -24.32
N SER A 200 3.93 -14.93 -25.20
CA SER A 200 3.81 -15.51 -26.54
C SER A 200 3.87 -17.03 -26.53
N GLU A 201 4.81 -17.58 -25.76
CA GLU A 201 5.15 -19.00 -25.75
C GLU A 201 5.03 -19.58 -24.33
N PRO A 202 3.80 -20.00 -23.93
CA PRO A 202 3.51 -20.70 -22.67
C PRO A 202 4.50 -21.78 -22.23
N GLN A 203 5.07 -22.50 -23.20
CA GLN A 203 5.96 -23.63 -22.96
C GLN A 203 7.33 -23.18 -22.41
N GLN A 204 7.69 -21.90 -22.57
CA GLN A 204 8.92 -21.29 -22.10
C GLN A 204 8.77 -20.51 -20.79
N LEU A 205 7.59 -20.53 -20.16
CA LEU A 205 7.37 -19.87 -18.87
C LEU A 205 8.44 -20.33 -17.87
N SER A 206 9.06 -19.39 -17.17
CA SER A 206 10.02 -19.71 -16.11
C SER A 206 9.34 -20.41 -14.93
N ASP A 207 10.12 -20.83 -13.93
CA ASP A 207 9.60 -21.53 -12.75
C ASP A 207 8.87 -20.62 -11.74
N GLY A 208 8.70 -19.34 -12.07
CA GLY A 208 7.82 -18.49 -11.27
C GLY A 208 7.23 -17.26 -11.95
N LEU A 209 6.25 -16.72 -11.24
CA LEU A 209 5.50 -15.51 -11.56
C LEU A 209 5.92 -14.41 -10.59
N TYR A 210 6.26 -13.26 -11.16
CA TYR A 210 6.65 -12.06 -10.44
C TYR A 210 5.71 -10.93 -10.78
N PHE A 211 5.32 -10.12 -9.80
CA PHE A 211 4.59 -8.91 -10.09
C PHE A 211 4.91 -7.80 -9.11
N ALA A 212 4.84 -6.56 -9.61
CA ALA A 212 5.04 -5.35 -8.84
C ALA A 212 3.69 -4.65 -8.66
N SER A 213 3.42 -4.20 -7.44
CA SER A 213 2.22 -3.46 -7.07
C SER A 213 2.57 -2.21 -6.27
N ASP A 214 1.80 -1.15 -6.45
CA ASP A 214 1.81 -0.01 -5.54
C ASP A 214 0.59 -0.04 -4.60
N HIS A 215 0.35 1.06 -3.89
CA HIS A 215 -0.78 1.22 -2.98
C HIS A 215 -2.16 1.08 -3.65
N LEU A 216 -2.26 1.24 -4.98
CA LEU A 216 -3.50 1.21 -5.75
C LEU A 216 -3.66 -0.06 -6.59
N GLY A 217 -2.60 -0.75 -6.99
CA GLY A 217 -2.77 -2.01 -7.71
C GLY A 217 -1.53 -2.50 -8.44
N VAL A 218 -1.74 -3.49 -9.31
CA VAL A 218 -0.65 -4.13 -10.02
C VAL A 218 -0.17 -3.26 -11.18
N ARG A 219 1.14 -3.01 -11.20
CA ARG A 219 1.82 -2.11 -12.16
C ARG A 219 2.51 -2.88 -13.27
N ALA A 220 3.07 -4.05 -12.95
CA ALA A 220 3.80 -4.89 -13.89
C ALA A 220 3.77 -6.36 -13.45
N ILE A 221 3.89 -7.25 -14.43
CA ILE A 221 4.04 -8.70 -14.26
C ILE A 221 5.21 -9.17 -15.11
N SER A 222 5.88 -10.22 -14.65
CA SER A 222 6.92 -10.91 -15.39
C SER A 222 6.87 -12.41 -15.10
N PHE A 223 7.19 -13.19 -16.13
CA PHE A 223 7.24 -14.64 -16.09
C PHE A 223 8.68 -15.14 -16.29
N GLY A 224 9.62 -14.56 -15.53
CA GLY A 224 11.06 -14.81 -15.68
C GLY A 224 11.91 -14.04 -14.69
N GLU A 225 13.02 -14.65 -14.24
CA GLU A 225 13.99 -14.00 -13.35
C GLU A 225 14.78 -12.89 -14.05
N THR A 226 15.09 -13.06 -15.34
CA THR A 226 15.92 -12.12 -16.12
C THR A 226 15.34 -10.71 -16.23
N ASP A 227 14.03 -10.57 -16.38
CA ASP A 227 13.37 -9.26 -16.47
C ASP A 227 13.22 -8.58 -15.10
N VAL A 228 13.15 -9.38 -14.04
CA VAL A 228 12.95 -8.94 -12.66
C VAL A 228 14.27 -8.48 -12.04
N SER A 229 15.37 -9.20 -12.31
CA SER A 229 16.71 -8.92 -11.75
C SER A 229 17.18 -7.47 -11.90
N LYS A 230 16.82 -6.79 -13.00
CA LYS A 230 17.16 -5.37 -13.21
C LYS A 230 16.28 -4.43 -12.39
N SER A 231 14.99 -4.73 -12.30
CA SER A 231 13.98 -3.86 -11.69
C SER A 231 13.84 -4.06 -10.18
N SER A 232 14.25 -5.22 -9.65
CA SER A 232 14.24 -5.56 -8.23
C SER A 232 15.64 -5.56 -7.59
N SER A 233 16.63 -4.93 -8.23
CA SER A 233 18.00 -4.84 -7.71
C SER A 233 18.16 -3.76 -6.63
N TYR A 234 17.20 -2.83 -6.54
CA TYR A 234 17.14 -1.79 -5.53
C TYR A 234 15.68 -1.59 -5.07
N GLU A 235 15.52 -1.13 -3.82
CA GLU A 235 14.20 -0.83 -3.27
C GLU A 235 13.61 0.39 -3.99
N GLN A 236 12.39 0.24 -4.49
CA GLN A 236 11.66 1.33 -5.13
C GLN A 236 10.58 1.84 -4.18
N PRO A 237 10.61 3.13 -3.76
CA PRO A 237 9.64 3.67 -2.84
C PRO A 237 8.19 3.43 -3.30
N GLY A 238 7.40 2.81 -2.41
CA GLY A 238 5.98 2.53 -2.65
C GLY A 238 5.68 1.44 -3.68
N ILE A 239 6.68 0.64 -4.08
CA ILE A 239 6.49 -0.55 -4.91
C ILE A 239 6.84 -1.78 -4.09
N TRP A 240 5.97 -2.78 -4.17
CA TRP A 240 6.18 -4.08 -3.56
C TRP A 240 6.07 -5.19 -4.59
N TRP A 241 7.02 -6.11 -4.48
CA TRP A 241 7.16 -7.27 -5.34
C TRP A 241 6.53 -8.50 -4.72
N THR A 242 5.92 -9.34 -5.53
CA THR A 242 5.41 -10.64 -5.10
C THR A 242 5.99 -11.70 -6.02
N PHE A 243 6.35 -12.84 -5.43
CA PHE A 243 6.79 -14.02 -6.14
C PHE A 243 5.88 -15.21 -5.83
N GLN A 244 5.53 -15.98 -6.86
CA GLN A 244 4.83 -17.25 -6.73
C GLN A 244 5.49 -18.29 -7.62
N ASN A 245 5.81 -19.45 -7.06
CA ASN A 245 6.33 -20.57 -7.83
C ASN A 245 5.21 -21.16 -8.71
N THR A 246 5.50 -21.37 -9.99
CA THR A 246 4.53 -21.87 -10.98
C THR A 246 4.73 -23.35 -11.30
N ASN A 247 5.38 -24.11 -10.40
CA ASN A 247 5.77 -25.51 -10.50
C ASN A 247 5.24 -26.25 -11.74
N LYS A 248 6.10 -26.39 -12.75
CA LYS A 248 5.76 -26.94 -14.07
C LYS A 248 5.25 -28.39 -14.05
N SER A 249 5.44 -29.12 -12.95
CA SER A 249 4.99 -30.51 -12.86
C SER A 249 3.48 -30.65 -12.63
N GLU A 250 2.79 -29.57 -12.26
CA GLU A 250 1.34 -29.57 -12.04
C GLU A 250 0.65 -28.54 -12.93
N ARG A 251 -0.59 -28.85 -13.34
CA ARG A 251 -1.42 -27.86 -14.03
C ARG A 251 -1.79 -26.76 -13.05
N TYR A 252 -1.61 -25.52 -13.47
CA TYR A 252 -2.02 -24.34 -12.72
C TYR A 252 -2.79 -23.37 -13.61
N PHE A 253 -3.47 -22.44 -12.95
CA PHE A 253 -4.15 -21.31 -13.56
C PHE A 253 -3.68 -20.02 -12.91
N LEU A 254 -3.83 -18.92 -13.65
CA LEU A 254 -3.62 -17.58 -13.13
C LEU A 254 -4.98 -16.98 -12.77
N LYS A 255 -5.24 -16.81 -11.48
CA LYS A 255 -6.45 -16.20 -10.97
C LYS A 255 -6.15 -14.80 -10.46
N TRP A 256 -6.72 -13.80 -11.11
CA TRP A 256 -6.56 -12.41 -10.69
C TRP A 256 -7.89 -11.81 -10.27
N TYR A 257 -7.81 -10.76 -9.47
CA TYR A 257 -8.99 -9.96 -9.17
C TYR A 257 -8.74 -8.47 -9.34
N GLY A 258 -9.81 -7.77 -9.69
CA GLY A 258 -9.76 -6.34 -9.95
C GLY A 258 -10.95 -5.61 -9.35
N ASP A 259 -10.81 -4.29 -9.32
CA ASP A 259 -11.83 -3.33 -8.88
C ASP A 259 -12.76 -2.88 -10.03
N GLY A 260 -12.65 -3.55 -11.20
CA GLY A 260 -13.37 -3.21 -12.44
C GLY A 260 -12.64 -2.17 -13.32
N PHE A 261 -11.62 -1.50 -12.79
CA PHE A 261 -10.75 -0.61 -13.55
C PHE A 261 -9.33 -1.18 -13.69
N LYS A 262 -8.77 -1.72 -12.61
CA LYS A 262 -7.42 -2.27 -12.52
C LYS A 262 -7.36 -3.54 -11.68
N MET A 263 -6.36 -4.35 -11.98
CA MET A 263 -6.00 -5.55 -11.24
C MET A 263 -5.40 -5.16 -9.88
N ARG A 264 -5.87 -5.82 -8.83
CA ARG A 264 -5.48 -5.58 -7.42
C ARG A 264 -4.58 -6.68 -6.86
N ASP A 265 -4.69 -7.89 -7.39
CA ASP A 265 -3.80 -9.01 -7.08
C ASP A 265 -3.87 -10.08 -8.16
N LEU A 266 -2.88 -10.98 -8.12
CA LEU A 266 -2.73 -12.08 -9.05
C LEU A 266 -2.18 -13.31 -8.31
N HIS A 267 -2.83 -14.46 -8.50
CA HIS A 267 -2.51 -15.71 -7.82
C HIS A 267 -2.27 -16.84 -8.80
N VAL A 268 -1.36 -17.74 -8.42
CA VAL A 268 -1.19 -19.05 -9.03
C VAL A 268 -2.05 -20.05 -8.25
N VAL A 269 -3.00 -20.70 -8.92
CA VAL A 269 -3.95 -21.65 -8.31
C VAL A 269 -3.97 -22.98 -9.06
N LYS A 270 -4.37 -24.07 -8.41
CA LYS A 270 -4.48 -25.39 -9.07
C LYS A 270 -5.84 -25.59 -9.71
N SER A 271 -6.89 -25.03 -9.09
CA SER A 271 -8.27 -25.03 -9.58
C SER A 271 -8.83 -23.61 -9.61
N GLU A 272 -9.84 -23.38 -10.47
CA GLU A 272 -10.52 -22.09 -10.57
C GLU A 272 -11.26 -21.71 -9.27
N GLU A 273 -11.70 -22.72 -8.51
CA GLU A 273 -12.45 -22.60 -7.26
C GLU A 273 -11.56 -22.39 -6.03
N ASP A 274 -10.24 -22.49 -6.18
CA ASP A 274 -9.33 -22.41 -5.03
C ASP A 274 -9.46 -21.06 -4.32
N ALA A 275 -9.44 -21.13 -2.99
CA ALA A 275 -9.33 -19.97 -2.12
C ALA A 275 -7.98 -19.29 -2.34
N LEU A 276 -7.97 -17.95 -2.29
CA LEU A 276 -6.77 -17.16 -2.52
C LEU A 276 -6.01 -16.98 -1.20
N PRO A 277 -4.82 -17.59 -1.03
CA PRO A 277 -4.04 -17.37 0.18
C PRO A 277 -3.45 -15.95 0.19
N PRO A 278 -3.15 -15.39 1.38
CA PRO A 278 -2.42 -14.13 1.46
C PRO A 278 -1.03 -14.30 0.86
N LEU A 279 -0.61 -13.32 0.05
CA LEU A 279 0.70 -13.30 -0.57
C LEU A 279 1.67 -12.42 0.21
N ALA A 280 2.92 -12.86 0.29
CA ALA A 280 4.02 -12.04 0.76
C ALA A 280 4.42 -11.02 -0.30
N ARG A 281 4.58 -9.78 0.14
CA ARG A 281 4.99 -8.63 -0.64
C ARG A 281 6.32 -8.12 -0.12
N TRP A 282 7.30 -7.98 -0.99
CA TRP A 282 8.69 -7.71 -0.67
C TRP A 282 9.07 -6.33 -1.17
N SER A 283 9.73 -5.50 -0.34
CA SER A 283 10.27 -4.21 -0.81
C SER A 283 11.40 -4.43 -1.82
N LEU A 284 12.12 -5.54 -1.66
CA LEU A 284 13.16 -6.05 -2.53
C LEU A 284 13.05 -7.57 -2.56
N LEU A 285 13.05 -8.18 -3.75
CA LEU A 285 13.02 -9.64 -3.85
C LEU A 285 14.35 -10.23 -3.33
N PRO A 286 14.31 -11.30 -2.52
CA PRO A 286 15.53 -12.00 -2.15
C PRO A 286 16.19 -12.63 -3.39
N PRO A 287 17.52 -12.88 -3.38
CA PRO A 287 18.23 -13.46 -4.53
C PRO A 287 17.70 -14.82 -4.97
N ASN A 288 17.14 -15.60 -4.03
CA ASN A 288 16.49 -16.88 -4.34
C ASN A 288 15.14 -16.94 -3.61
N PRO A 289 14.07 -16.36 -4.19
CA PRO A 289 12.74 -16.33 -3.58
C PRO A 289 12.15 -17.71 -3.30
N GLU A 290 12.48 -18.72 -4.11
CA GLU A 290 12.01 -20.10 -3.93
C GLU A 290 12.57 -20.77 -2.67
N ALA A 291 13.77 -20.37 -2.26
CA ALA A 291 14.41 -20.89 -1.05
C ALA A 291 13.94 -20.20 0.23
N VAL A 292 13.10 -19.16 0.15
CA VAL A 292 12.66 -18.40 1.32
C VAL A 292 11.37 -18.97 1.88
N TRP A 293 11.45 -19.36 3.16
CA TRP A 293 10.30 -19.81 3.94
C TRP A 293 10.05 -18.77 5.02
N TYR A 294 8.83 -18.23 5.07
CA TYR A 294 8.41 -17.41 6.19
C TYR A 294 7.31 -18.13 6.95
N LEU A 295 7.43 -18.13 8.28
CA LEU A 295 6.41 -18.66 9.17
C LEU A 295 5.70 -17.49 9.85
N HIS A 296 4.39 -17.43 9.68
CA HIS A 296 3.59 -16.47 10.42
C HIS A 296 3.41 -16.98 11.85
N LEU A 297 4.06 -16.32 12.81
CA LEU A 297 4.01 -16.71 14.23
C LEU A 297 2.81 -16.07 14.98
N ASP A 298 1.92 -15.36 14.29
CA ASP A 298 0.89 -14.52 14.93
C ASP A 298 -0.38 -14.36 14.08
N ASP A 299 -1.22 -15.39 14.04
CA ASP A 299 -2.48 -15.47 13.26
C ASP A 299 -3.51 -14.34 13.52
N ARG A 300 -3.21 -13.39 14.41
CA ARG A 300 -4.10 -12.26 14.75
C ARG A 300 -4.09 -11.16 13.70
N ALA A 301 -3.09 -11.12 12.82
CA ALA A 301 -2.87 -10.02 11.87
C ALA A 301 -3.56 -10.21 10.50
N GLY A 302 -4.55 -11.12 10.41
CA GLY A 302 -5.25 -11.52 9.17
C GLY A 302 -5.21 -10.47 8.07
N GLY A 303 -4.35 -10.69 7.06
CA GLY A 303 -4.02 -9.67 6.07
C GLY A 303 -2.88 -10.09 5.14
N ARG A 304 -2.49 -9.18 4.24
CA ARG A 304 -1.32 -9.35 3.36
C ARG A 304 -0.03 -9.09 4.12
N HIS A 305 1.04 -9.80 3.77
CA HIS A 305 2.29 -9.73 4.51
C HIS A 305 3.27 -8.83 3.75
N TYR A 306 3.77 -7.77 4.39
CA TYR A 306 4.76 -6.87 3.80
C TYR A 306 6.11 -7.08 4.48
N LEU A 307 7.12 -7.43 3.69
CA LEU A 307 8.46 -7.83 4.10
C LEU A 307 9.44 -6.80 3.56
N LYS A 308 9.95 -5.97 4.47
CA LYS A 308 10.96 -4.97 4.17
C LYS A 308 12.34 -5.55 4.45
N VAL A 309 13.28 -5.32 3.54
CA VAL A 309 14.67 -5.75 3.74
C VAL A 309 15.35 -4.83 4.74
N LEU A 310 16.08 -5.44 5.67
CA LEU A 310 16.98 -4.75 6.60
C LEU A 310 18.39 -5.29 6.38
N GLU A 311 19.33 -4.37 6.15
CA GLU A 311 20.74 -4.71 6.05
C GLU A 311 21.37 -4.65 7.44
N CYS A 312 21.98 -5.75 7.87
CA CYS A 312 22.45 -5.93 9.25
C CYS A 312 23.99 -5.92 9.38
N GLU A 313 24.72 -6.35 8.35
CA GLU A 313 26.14 -6.73 8.45
C GLU A 313 27.10 -5.82 7.67
N SER A 314 26.61 -4.75 7.04
CA SER A 314 27.48 -3.88 6.23
C SER A 314 28.37 -3.00 7.11
N PRO A 315 29.69 -2.93 6.81
CA PRO A 315 30.62 -2.08 7.55
C PRO A 315 30.38 -0.57 7.34
N GLU A 316 29.57 -0.21 6.34
CA GLU A 316 29.19 1.18 6.07
C GLU A 316 28.01 1.65 6.94
N ILE A 317 27.40 0.74 7.70
CA ILE A 317 26.29 1.07 8.59
C ILE A 317 26.81 1.79 9.83
N THR A 318 26.28 2.99 10.07
CA THR A 318 26.65 3.86 11.20
C THR A 318 25.66 3.79 12.36
N GLY A 319 24.47 3.24 12.12
CA GLY A 319 23.41 3.17 13.12
C GLY A 319 22.12 2.60 12.56
N TYR A 320 21.10 2.49 13.41
CA TYR A 320 19.76 2.08 13.04
C TYR A 320 18.73 3.04 13.63
N SER A 321 17.65 3.31 12.90
CA SER A 321 16.49 4.03 13.43
C SER A 321 15.25 3.16 13.41
N ALA A 322 14.59 3.03 14.56
CA ALA A 322 13.31 2.35 14.66
C ALA A 322 12.17 3.34 14.84
N CYS A 323 11.15 3.25 13.99
CA CYS A 323 9.90 3.98 14.10
C CYS A 323 8.88 3.13 14.85
N LEU A 324 8.43 3.65 16.00
CA LEU A 324 7.47 3.00 16.88
C LEU A 324 6.16 3.77 16.91
N LEU A 325 5.04 3.06 16.81
CA LEU A 325 3.69 3.60 17.02
C LEU A 325 2.90 2.66 17.93
N ASP A 326 2.37 3.17 19.04
CA ASP A 326 1.52 2.40 19.98
C ASP A 326 2.07 0.99 20.27
N GLU A 327 3.39 0.95 20.54
CA GLU A 327 4.20 -0.25 20.82
C GLU A 327 4.50 -1.15 19.62
N ASP A 328 4.03 -0.85 18.40
CA ASP A 328 4.37 -1.55 17.17
C ASP A 328 5.58 -0.94 16.46
N LEU A 329 6.45 -1.81 15.97
CA LEU A 329 7.51 -1.43 15.04
C LEU A 329 6.89 -1.24 13.66
N LEU A 330 6.84 0.02 13.21
CA LEU A 330 6.36 0.37 11.87
C LEU A 330 7.47 0.32 10.83
N TYR A 331 8.67 0.75 11.22
CA TYR A 331 9.78 0.91 10.29
C TYR A 331 11.10 0.72 11.02
N LEU A 332 12.06 0.09 10.36
CA LEU A 332 13.43 -0.01 10.82
C LEU A 332 14.34 0.36 9.66
N HIS A 333 15.24 1.31 9.90
CA HIS A 333 16.14 1.90 8.92
C HIS A 333 17.59 1.65 9.32
N SER A 334 18.44 1.23 8.38
CA SER A 334 19.90 1.20 8.55
C SER A 334 20.51 2.49 8.01
N HIS A 335 21.38 3.12 8.80
CA HIS A 335 21.98 4.42 8.47
C HIS A 335 23.33 4.29 7.80
N ARG A 336 23.62 5.17 6.86
CA ARG A 336 24.93 5.29 6.19
C ARG A 336 25.41 6.74 6.19
N GLU A 337 26.73 6.93 6.12
CA GLU A 337 27.30 8.26 6.06
C GLU A 337 26.82 9.03 4.82
N GLY A 338 26.31 10.25 5.02
CA GLY A 338 25.86 11.12 3.94
C GLY A 338 24.49 10.78 3.34
N GLU A 339 23.71 9.90 3.96
CA GLU A 339 22.36 9.57 3.48
C GLU A 339 21.35 10.71 3.64
N ASP A 340 20.25 10.61 2.90
CA ASP A 340 19.10 11.51 3.05
C ASP A 340 18.19 11.09 4.21
N PHE A 341 17.81 12.05 5.05
CA PHE A 341 16.95 11.86 6.21
C PHE A 341 15.44 11.95 5.90
N SER A 342 15.04 12.00 4.63
CA SER A 342 13.62 12.09 4.27
C SER A 342 12.79 10.88 4.73
N PHE A 343 13.39 9.71 4.98
CA PHE A 343 12.68 8.55 5.55
C PHE A 343 12.05 8.82 6.93
N TYR A 344 12.55 9.81 7.69
CA TYR A 344 11.93 10.21 8.96
C TYR A 344 10.53 10.82 8.77
N SER A 345 10.22 11.33 7.58
CA SER A 345 8.85 11.79 7.26
C SER A 345 7.94 10.62 6.89
N GLU A 346 8.48 9.55 6.28
CA GLU A 346 7.69 8.39 5.85
C GLU A 346 7.03 7.65 7.02
N GLY A 347 7.68 7.62 8.18
CA GLY A 347 7.12 7.03 9.40
C GLY A 347 6.11 7.92 10.15
N ARG A 348 6.00 9.21 9.81
CA ARG A 348 5.18 10.19 10.56
C ARG A 348 3.70 10.17 10.19
N GLY A 349 3.36 9.88 8.93
CA GLY A 349 1.98 9.72 8.50
C GLY A 349 0.98 10.78 9.04
N ASP A 350 -0.24 10.33 9.35
CA ASP A 350 -1.35 11.01 10.03
C ASP A 350 -1.27 10.84 11.57
N ARG A 351 -0.15 10.29 12.04
CA ARG A 351 0.04 9.85 13.42
C ARG A 351 1.32 10.49 13.92
N LEU A 352 1.20 11.75 14.32
CA LEU A 352 2.26 12.58 14.91
C LEU A 352 3.00 11.94 16.11
N HIS A 353 2.57 10.75 16.56
CA HIS A 353 3.02 10.01 17.73
C HIS A 353 4.01 8.90 17.40
N ALA A 354 4.34 8.73 16.12
CA ALA A 354 5.44 7.89 15.71
C ALA A 354 6.74 8.40 16.35
N VAL A 355 7.31 7.61 17.25
CA VAL A 355 8.59 7.92 17.91
C VAL A 355 9.69 7.21 17.16
N TRP A 356 10.70 7.98 16.79
CA TRP A 356 11.93 7.44 16.21
C TRP A 356 12.99 7.28 17.30
N LEU A 357 13.52 6.07 17.41
CA LEU A 357 14.65 5.76 18.29
C LEU A 357 15.87 5.49 17.43
N TYR A 358 16.96 6.22 17.68
CA TYR A 358 18.23 6.03 16.99
C TYR A 358 19.18 5.20 17.86
N PHE A 359 19.81 4.22 17.24
CA PHE A 359 20.74 3.28 17.84
C PHE A 359 22.07 3.37 17.08
N PRO A 360 23.07 4.10 17.58
CA PRO A 360 24.37 4.15 16.93
C PRO A 360 25.03 2.77 16.96
N VAL A 361 25.84 2.52 15.93
CA VAL A 361 26.64 1.30 15.75
C VAL A 361 28.10 1.72 15.72
N GLU A 362 28.92 1.12 16.59
CA GLU A 362 30.35 1.40 16.61
C GLU A 362 31.10 0.72 15.46
N LYS A 363 32.31 1.20 15.17
CA LYS A 363 33.20 0.56 14.20
C LYS A 363 33.49 -0.88 14.67
N ASN A 364 33.13 -1.86 13.84
CA ASN A 364 33.20 -3.31 14.09
C ASN A 364 32.06 -3.92 14.95
N GLU A 365 31.09 -3.12 15.38
CA GLU A 365 29.84 -3.63 15.94
C GLU A 365 28.92 -4.08 14.80
N ARG A 366 28.27 -5.24 14.96
CA ARG A 366 27.32 -5.76 13.97
C ARG A 366 26.01 -6.12 14.63
N ILE A 367 24.90 -5.81 13.97
CA ILE A 367 23.60 -6.36 14.35
C ILE A 367 23.45 -7.67 13.60
N VAL A 368 23.04 -8.71 14.30
CA VAL A 368 22.80 -10.04 13.69
C VAL A 368 21.33 -10.43 13.77
N GLU A 369 20.63 -9.93 14.79
CA GLU A 369 19.23 -10.27 15.04
C GLU A 369 18.48 -9.09 15.64
N VAL A 370 17.21 -8.97 15.26
CA VAL A 370 16.27 -7.99 15.81
C VAL A 370 15.12 -8.76 16.45
N TRP A 371 14.94 -8.57 17.74
CA TRP A 371 13.90 -9.24 18.51
C TRP A 371 12.88 -8.25 19.02
N ARG A 372 11.62 -8.65 18.94
CA ARG A 372 10.49 -7.93 19.53
C ARG A 372 9.94 -8.72 20.70
N LEU A 373 9.94 -8.12 21.89
CA LEU A 373 9.33 -8.72 23.07
C LEU A 373 7.81 -8.54 23.03
N ARG A 374 7.06 -9.64 22.89
CA ARG A 374 5.59 -9.61 22.69
C ARG A 374 4.75 -9.54 23.98
N ARG A 375 5.32 -9.82 25.14
CA ARG A 375 4.62 -9.78 26.44
C ARG A 375 5.49 -9.00 27.41
N ARG A 376 5.05 -7.83 27.91
CA ARG A 376 5.52 -7.25 29.20
C ARG A 376 4.74 -5.99 29.67
N PRO A 377 4.91 -5.53 30.94
CA PRO A 377 3.95 -4.74 31.71
C PRO A 377 3.75 -3.33 31.15
N ALA A 378 2.66 -2.69 31.60
CA ALA A 378 1.98 -1.51 31.05
C ALA A 378 2.78 -0.20 30.82
N PHE A 379 4.12 -0.22 30.80
CA PHE A 379 4.93 1.00 30.79
C PHE A 379 6.26 0.93 30.00
N TRP A 380 6.51 -0.10 29.18
CA TRP A 380 7.78 -0.24 28.44
C TRP A 380 7.58 -0.38 26.92
N ARG A 381 8.36 0.37 26.14
CA ARG A 381 8.48 0.24 24.67
C ARG A 381 9.84 -0.39 24.38
N ASP A 382 9.89 -1.69 24.09
CA ASP A 382 11.16 -2.41 23.94
C ASP A 382 11.37 -2.94 22.50
N ILE A 383 12.48 -2.52 21.88
CA ILE A 383 13.11 -3.21 20.76
C ILE A 383 14.45 -3.74 21.29
N LEU A 384 14.71 -5.03 21.14
CA LEU A 384 16.00 -5.61 21.48
C LEU A 384 16.80 -5.81 20.19
N LEU A 385 17.89 -5.04 20.06
CA LEU A 385 18.89 -5.24 19.01
C LEU A 385 20.03 -6.09 19.59
N VAL A 386 20.22 -7.29 19.05
CA VAL A 386 21.33 -8.16 19.46
C VAL A 386 22.58 -7.73 18.70
N ARG A 387 23.56 -7.28 19.48
CA ARG A 387 24.84 -6.75 19.01
C ARG A 387 25.90 -7.82 19.18
N TYR A 388 26.70 -8.03 18.14
CA TYR A 388 27.88 -8.85 18.19
C TYR A 388 29.11 -8.00 17.88
N ASN A 389 30.03 -7.94 18.85
CA ASN A 389 31.36 -7.39 18.60
C ASN A 389 32.24 -8.55 18.16
N GLY A 390 32.66 -8.54 16.90
CA GLY A 390 33.66 -9.49 16.43
C GLY A 390 34.91 -9.36 17.29
N ARG A 391 35.37 -10.46 17.91
CA ARG A 391 36.73 -10.50 18.44
C ARG A 391 37.68 -10.29 17.26
N THR A 392 38.38 -9.16 17.26
CA THR A 392 39.69 -9.10 16.61
C THR A 392 40.58 -10.01 17.43
N ASP A 393 40.72 -11.27 17.00
CA ASP A 393 41.89 -12.04 17.38
C ASP A 393 43.09 -11.35 16.73
N ASP A 394 43.70 -10.43 17.48
CA ASP A 394 45.04 -9.92 17.21
C ASP A 394 46.00 -11.10 17.43
N ASN A 395 46.20 -11.89 16.38
CA ASN A 395 47.37 -12.75 16.26
C ASN A 395 48.59 -11.86 15.99
N THR A 396 49.31 -11.52 17.06
CA THR A 396 50.77 -11.33 17.04
C THR A 396 51.46 -12.57 17.59
#